data_AF-A0AAN8GGL3-F1
#
_entry.id   AF-A0AAN8GGL3-F1
#
_cell.length_a   1.000
_cell.length_b   1.000
_cell.length_c   1.000
_cell.angle_alpha   90.00
_cell.angle_beta   90.00
_cell.angle_gamma   90.00
#
_symmetry.space_group_name_H-M   'P 1'
#
loop_
_entity.id
_entity.type
_entity.pdbx_description
1 polymer ?
#
loop_
_entity_poly.entity_id
_entity_poly.type
_entity_poly.pdbx_seq_one_letter_code
_entity_poly.pdbx_strand_id
1 'polypeptide(L)'
;MKFLLTLNHPTLDNLLRIDDIDSSVEQISNILANAASRMIKRERRHNYSIQGPEQPPWWDSDCEKLKSEKFSALDIYRLNNLNVDLVEYKNARKSLKSLCSIKKLKHADRNHDDYVGACKDTNGLRKQVKCFLRKSYTAEIVSAAEWFNYFLDLYNTCDVNLDGKFEMEIQDSLNCSNPLYLSENQNHILDSPITSNEILSTIKSLPTSKALGPDVIVNEIYKHSLVKMLPNVITLFNM
;
A
#
# COMPACT_ATOMS: atom_id res chain seq x y z
N MET A 1 -0.08 0.01 17.50
CA MET A 1 -1.10 0.12 18.57
C MET A 1 -2.43 0.81 18.18
N LYS A 2 -2.59 1.51 17.04
CA LYS A 2 -3.90 2.07 16.64
C LYS A 2 -4.80 1.11 15.82
N PHE A 3 -4.24 0.03 15.30
CA PHE A 3 -4.93 -0.97 14.48
C PHE A 3 -5.95 -1.80 15.28
N LEU A 4 -5.62 -2.13 16.54
CA LEU A 4 -6.52 -2.90 17.42
C LEU A 4 -7.80 -2.14 17.77
N LEU A 5 -7.73 -0.79 17.82
CA LEU A 5 -8.87 0.08 18.15
C LEU A 5 -9.88 0.19 16.98
N THR A 6 -9.44 0.07 15.73
CA THR A 6 -10.35 0.09 14.57
C THR A 6 -11.05 -1.24 14.32
N LEU A 7 -10.54 -2.34 14.89
CA LEU A 7 -11.17 -3.66 14.86
C LEU A 7 -12.03 -3.94 16.11
N ASN A 8 -12.31 -2.94 16.96
CA ASN A 8 -13.25 -3.05 18.08
C ASN A 8 -14.69 -2.67 17.66
N HIS A 9 -15.03 -2.92 16.40
CA HIS A 9 -16.38 -2.70 15.91
C HIS A 9 -17.22 -3.95 16.24
N PRO A 10 -18.42 -3.83 16.84
CA PRO A 10 -19.31 -4.95 17.21
C PRO A 10 -19.85 -5.77 16.02
N THR A 11 -19.30 -5.58 14.82
CA THR A 11 -19.72 -6.23 13.57
C THR A 11 -18.99 -7.54 13.30
N LEU A 12 -17.77 -7.74 13.79
CA LEU A 12 -17.02 -8.98 13.53
C LEU A 12 -17.64 -10.21 14.23
N ASP A 13 -18.26 -10.03 15.39
CA ASP A 13 -18.88 -11.12 16.16
C ASP A 13 -20.25 -11.55 15.61
N ASN A 14 -20.85 -10.77 14.70
CA ASN A 14 -22.15 -11.06 14.06
C ASN A 14 -22.04 -11.37 12.56
N LEU A 15 -20.83 -11.41 12.00
CA LEU A 15 -20.63 -11.48 10.55
C LEU A 15 -21.04 -12.84 9.95
N LEU A 16 -20.90 -13.93 10.73
CA LEU A 16 -21.23 -15.30 10.31
C LEU A 16 -22.67 -15.72 10.60
N ARG A 17 -23.53 -14.79 11.03
CA ARG A 17 -24.97 -15.07 11.23
C ARG A 17 -25.80 -14.94 9.96
N ILE A 18 -25.15 -14.65 8.83
CA ILE A 18 -25.79 -14.46 7.54
C ILE A 18 -25.65 -15.77 6.79
N ASP A 19 -26.77 -16.38 6.37
CA ASP A 19 -26.82 -17.64 5.61
C ASP A 19 -26.19 -17.54 4.20
N ASP A 20 -25.46 -16.45 3.92
CA ASP A 20 -24.85 -16.12 2.64
C ASP A 20 -23.34 -15.88 2.82
N ILE A 21 -22.56 -16.81 2.27
CA ILE A 21 -21.10 -16.81 2.28
C ILE A 21 -20.57 -15.60 1.50
N ASP A 22 -21.20 -15.25 0.36
CA ASP A 22 -20.73 -14.18 -0.51
C ASP A 22 -20.87 -12.82 0.18
N SER A 23 -22.01 -12.57 0.83
CA SER A 23 -22.22 -11.37 1.65
C SER A 23 -21.20 -11.28 2.80
N SER A 24 -20.89 -12.41 3.43
CA SER A 24 -19.91 -12.46 4.53
C SER A 24 -18.51 -12.09 4.04
N VAL A 25 -18.08 -12.64 2.89
CA VAL A 25 -16.79 -12.33 2.25
C VAL A 25 -16.71 -10.87 1.83
N GLU A 26 -17.77 -10.31 1.25
CA GLU A 26 -17.83 -8.90 0.86
C GLU A 26 -17.68 -7.98 2.07
N GLN A 27 -18.35 -8.29 3.19
CA GLN A 27 -18.24 -7.51 4.41
C GLN A 27 -16.84 -7.56 5.02
N ILE A 28 -16.20 -8.74 5.06
CA ILE A 28 -14.79 -8.85 5.51
C ILE A 28 -13.89 -8.00 4.62
N SER A 29 -14.05 -8.11 3.31
CA SER A 29 -13.26 -7.38 2.32
C SER A 29 -13.41 -5.87 2.49
N ASN A 30 -14.65 -5.39 2.67
CA ASN A 30 -14.95 -3.98 2.93
C ASN A 30 -14.34 -3.47 4.24
N ILE A 31 -14.36 -4.26 5.32
CA ILE A 31 -13.73 -3.90 6.60
C ILE A 31 -12.21 -3.78 6.43
N LEU A 32 -11.59 -4.74 5.74
CA LEU A 32 -10.15 -4.74 5.49
C LEU A 32 -9.72 -3.58 4.59
N ALA A 33 -10.44 -3.33 3.50
CA ALA A 33 -10.18 -2.20 2.60
C ALA A 33 -10.34 -0.85 3.32
N ASN A 34 -11.36 -0.72 4.17
CA ASN A 34 -11.56 0.46 5.01
C ASN A 34 -10.46 0.65 6.05
N ALA A 35 -9.94 -0.43 6.64
CA ALA A 35 -8.79 -0.37 7.54
C ALA A 35 -7.51 0.02 6.77
N ALA A 36 -7.27 -0.59 5.61
CA ALA A 36 -6.12 -0.35 4.74
C ALA A 36 -6.06 1.12 4.28
N SER A 37 -7.18 1.68 3.79
CA SER A 37 -7.26 3.08 3.33
C SER A 37 -6.92 4.09 4.44
N ARG A 38 -7.18 3.74 5.70
CA ARG A 38 -6.83 4.54 6.88
C ARG A 38 -5.35 4.40 7.29
N MET A 39 -4.68 3.32 6.89
CA MET A 39 -3.26 3.06 7.16
C MET A 39 -2.33 3.77 6.17
N ILE A 40 -2.72 3.88 4.90
CA ILE A 40 -1.91 4.51 3.84
C ILE A 40 -1.55 5.98 4.14
N LYS A 41 -2.31 6.67 5.00
CA LYS A 41 -2.11 8.10 5.28
C LYS A 41 -1.04 8.47 6.31
N ARG A 42 -0.29 7.51 6.89
CA ARG A 42 0.77 7.85 7.86
C ARG A 42 2.00 6.97 7.73
N GLU A 43 2.84 7.27 6.75
CA GLU A 43 4.28 7.15 6.97
C GLU A 43 4.65 8.07 8.13
N ARG A 44 4.65 7.55 9.35
CA ARG A 44 5.46 8.14 10.41
C ARG A 44 6.90 7.98 9.94
N ARG A 45 7.50 9.08 9.48
CA ARG A 45 8.94 9.18 9.29
C ARG A 45 9.59 8.62 10.56
N HIS A 46 10.26 7.48 10.41
CA HIS A 46 10.89 6.80 11.53
C HIS A 46 11.89 7.73 12.22
N ASN A 47 11.96 7.56 13.54
CA ASN A 47 12.78 8.28 14.52
C ASN A 47 14.19 8.58 14.00
N TYR A 48 14.45 9.84 13.65
CA TYR A 48 15.80 10.38 13.81
C TYR A 48 16.00 10.67 15.31
N SER A 49 17.25 10.52 15.75
CA SER A 49 17.70 10.72 17.13
C SER A 49 17.16 12.01 17.76
N ILE A 50 17.20 12.10 19.08
CA ILE A 50 16.81 13.25 19.91
C ILE A 50 17.68 14.51 19.64
N GLN A 51 18.44 14.55 18.56
CA GLN A 51 18.95 15.80 18.01
C GLN A 51 17.80 16.47 17.28
N GLY A 52 17.43 17.68 17.71
CA GLY A 52 16.40 18.47 17.04
C GLY A 52 16.66 18.50 15.54
N PRO A 53 15.61 18.53 14.69
CA PRO A 53 15.78 18.42 13.25
C PRO A 53 16.82 19.44 12.79
N GLU A 54 17.95 18.94 12.31
CA GLU A 54 18.95 19.80 11.66
C GLU A 54 18.21 20.61 10.60
N GLN A 55 18.46 21.93 10.60
CA GLN A 55 17.82 22.79 9.64
C GLN A 55 18.20 22.30 8.24
N PRO A 56 17.25 22.30 7.29
CA PRO A 56 17.55 21.88 5.93
C PRO A 56 18.73 22.66 5.33
N PRO A 57 19.54 22.08 4.42
CA PRO A 57 20.70 22.77 3.83
C PRO A 57 20.37 24.09 3.10
N TRP A 58 19.11 24.28 2.71
CA TRP A 58 18.61 25.49 2.06
C TRP A 58 18.03 26.53 3.03
N TRP A 59 18.08 26.26 4.34
CA TRP A 59 17.65 27.17 5.39
C TRP A 59 18.74 28.22 5.65
N ASP A 60 18.37 29.49 5.63
CA ASP A 60 19.29 30.61 5.82
C ASP A 60 18.70 31.69 6.75
N SER A 61 19.44 32.80 6.86
CA SER A 61 19.09 33.92 7.74
C SER A 61 17.71 34.50 7.45
N ASP A 62 17.24 34.50 6.19
CA ASP A 62 15.90 34.97 5.84
C ASP A 62 14.82 34.06 6.42
N CYS A 63 15.02 32.74 6.36
CA CYS A 63 14.11 31.77 6.96
C CYS A 63 14.05 31.92 8.48
N GLU A 64 15.18 32.19 9.14
CA GLU A 64 15.21 32.42 10.58
C GLU A 64 14.54 33.74 10.96
N LYS A 65 14.75 34.80 10.18
CA LYS A 65 14.07 36.10 10.36
C LYS A 65 12.55 35.95 10.27
N LEU A 66 12.03 35.35 9.18
CA LEU A 66 10.58 35.15 9.03
C LEU A 66 10.00 34.17 10.07
N LYS A 67 10.78 33.20 10.53
CA LYS A 67 10.38 32.30 11.63
C LYS A 67 10.23 33.08 12.93
N SER A 68 11.18 33.96 13.23
CA SER A 68 11.12 34.86 14.39
C SER A 68 9.91 35.78 14.31
N GLU A 69 9.70 36.47 13.17
CA GLU A 69 8.53 37.33 12.94
C GLU A 69 7.20 36.58 13.13
N LYS A 70 7.09 35.36 12.61
CA LYS A 70 5.91 34.51 12.78
C LYS A 70 5.64 34.17 14.25
N PHE A 71 6.68 33.88 15.04
CA PHE A 71 6.52 33.60 16.47
C PHE A 71 6.22 34.86 17.28
N SER A 72 6.87 35.98 16.97
CA SER A 72 6.56 37.29 17.56
C SER A 72 5.09 37.67 17.35
N ALA A 73 4.58 37.57 16.11
CA ALA A 73 3.17 37.83 15.82
C ALA A 73 2.21 36.86 16.53
N LEU A 74 2.61 35.60 16.72
CA LEU A 74 1.83 34.63 17.49
C LEU A 74 1.75 35.01 18.97
N ASP A 75 2.85 35.48 19.54
CA ASP A 75 2.89 35.88 20.95
C ASP A 75 2.08 37.16 21.18
N ILE A 76 2.14 38.13 20.27
CA ILE A 76 1.27 39.33 20.29
C ILE A 76 -0.20 38.91 20.22
N TYR A 77 -0.57 38.02 19.28
CA TYR A 77 -1.95 37.52 19.18
C TYR A 77 -2.40 36.80 20.45
N ARG A 78 -1.53 36.03 21.10
CA ARG A 78 -1.85 35.34 22.37
C ARG A 78 -2.05 36.31 23.53
N LEU A 79 -1.36 37.44 23.54
CA LEU A 79 -1.48 38.46 24.57
C LEU A 79 -2.75 39.30 24.42
N ASN A 80 -3.01 39.77 23.19
CA ASN A 80 -4.09 40.73 22.94
C ASN A 80 -5.41 40.08 22.50
N ASN A 81 -5.35 38.89 21.89
CA ASN A 81 -6.47 38.16 21.31
C ASN A 81 -7.33 38.98 20.32
N LEU A 82 -6.71 39.95 19.63
CA LEU A 82 -7.38 40.78 18.64
C LEU A 82 -7.36 40.12 17.26
N ASN A 83 -8.39 40.39 16.46
CA ASN A 83 -8.49 39.85 15.10
C ASN A 83 -7.42 40.44 14.16
N VAL A 84 -7.01 41.70 14.40
CA VAL A 84 -5.93 42.34 13.64
C VAL A 84 -4.62 41.57 13.79
N ASP A 85 -4.27 41.19 15.01
CA ASP A 85 -3.06 40.40 15.32
C ASP A 85 -3.15 38.97 14.74
N LEU A 86 -4.36 38.39 14.68
CA LEU A 86 -4.59 37.11 14.01
C LEU A 86 -4.32 37.19 12.51
N VAL A 87 -4.73 38.28 11.86
CA VAL A 87 -4.45 38.53 10.43
C VAL A 87 -2.94 38.68 10.22
N GLU A 88 -2.26 39.40 11.09
CA GLU A 88 -0.81 39.61 11.01
C GLU A 88 -0.03 38.29 11.18
N TYR A 89 -0.39 37.46 12.17
CA TYR A 89 0.17 36.12 12.32
C TYR A 89 -0.07 35.24 11.07
N LYS A 90 -1.28 35.28 10.49
CA LYS A 90 -1.59 34.52 9.26
C LYS A 90 -0.72 34.99 8.10
N ASN A 91 -0.48 36.30 7.98
CA ASN A 91 0.39 36.87 6.95
C ASN A 91 1.84 36.43 7.15
N ALA A 92 2.40 36.55 8.36
CA ALA A 92 3.75 36.10 8.68
C ALA A 92 3.93 34.59 8.40
N ARG A 93 2.93 33.77 8.75
CA ARG A 93 2.90 32.33 8.43
C ARG A 93 2.90 32.07 6.93
N LYS A 94 2.12 32.84 6.15
CA LYS A 94 2.04 32.71 4.69
C LYS A 94 3.37 33.09 4.04
N SER A 95 3.99 34.18 4.49
CA SER A 95 5.30 34.64 4.01
C SER A 95 6.39 33.59 4.23
N LEU A 96 6.50 33.05 5.45
CA LEU A 96 7.45 31.98 5.76
C LEU A 96 7.20 30.73 4.89
N LYS A 97 5.94 30.30 4.75
CA LYS A 97 5.58 29.14 3.92
C LYS A 97 5.95 29.35 2.45
N SER A 98 5.71 30.55 1.92
CA SER A 98 6.06 30.92 0.54
C SER A 98 7.57 30.86 0.34
N LEU A 99 8.35 31.50 1.23
CA LEU A 99 9.80 31.52 1.16
C LEU A 99 10.40 30.11 1.22
N CYS A 100 9.96 29.28 2.17
CA CYS A 100 10.41 27.89 2.27
C CYS A 100 10.07 27.09 1.01
N SER A 101 8.92 27.33 0.40
CA SER A 101 8.54 26.65 -0.86
C SER A 101 9.47 27.05 -2.00
N ILE A 102 9.77 28.35 -2.14
CA ILE A 102 10.69 28.88 -3.17
C ILE A 102 12.12 28.36 -2.95
N LYS A 103 12.67 28.45 -1.73
CA LYS A 103 14.04 28.00 -1.44
C LYS A 103 14.17 26.48 -1.62
N LYS A 104 13.16 25.71 -1.22
CA LYS A 104 13.13 24.27 -1.44
C LYS A 104 13.12 23.92 -2.94
N LEU A 105 12.35 24.65 -3.75
CA LEU A 105 12.35 24.46 -5.20
C LEU A 105 13.71 24.80 -5.81
N LYS A 106 14.25 26.00 -5.52
CA LYS A 106 15.57 26.43 -6.00
C LYS A 106 16.69 25.46 -5.63
N HIS A 107 16.64 24.90 -4.42
CA HIS A 107 17.62 23.90 -4.00
C HIS A 107 17.44 22.58 -4.75
N ALA A 108 16.21 22.16 -5.04
CA ALA A 108 15.95 20.99 -5.89
C ALA A 108 16.45 21.22 -7.32
N ASP A 109 16.24 22.41 -7.88
CA ASP A 109 16.70 22.79 -9.23
C ASP A 109 18.23 22.84 -9.31
N ARG A 110 18.90 23.49 -8.35
CA ARG A 110 20.38 23.51 -8.28
C ARG A 110 20.96 22.11 -8.18
N ASN A 111 20.39 21.28 -7.31
CA ASN A 111 20.77 19.88 -7.21
C ASN A 111 20.56 19.18 -8.57
N HIS A 112 19.45 19.41 -9.25
CA HIS A 112 19.22 18.83 -10.57
C HIS A 112 20.33 19.21 -11.56
N ASP A 113 20.66 20.50 -11.67
CA ASP A 113 21.70 21.02 -12.58
C ASP A 113 23.10 20.47 -12.23
N ASP A 114 23.46 20.48 -10.94
CA ASP A 114 24.74 19.99 -10.45
C ASP A 114 24.88 18.46 -10.65
N TYR A 115 23.79 17.69 -10.55
CA TYR A 115 23.83 16.23 -10.64
C TYR A 115 23.66 15.67 -12.06
N VAL A 116 22.91 16.35 -12.94
CA VAL A 116 22.84 16.00 -14.37
C VAL A 116 24.19 16.18 -15.04
N GLY A 117 25.00 17.17 -14.62
CA GLY A 117 26.37 17.34 -15.08
C GLY A 117 27.39 16.34 -14.51
N ALA A 118 27.12 15.73 -13.35
CA ALA A 118 28.09 14.93 -12.59
C ALA A 118 27.90 13.40 -12.68
N CYS A 119 26.75 12.89 -13.14
CA CYS A 119 26.49 11.45 -13.16
C CYS A 119 27.15 10.75 -14.36
N LYS A 120 28.31 10.13 -14.12
CA LYS A 120 28.95 9.18 -15.06
C LYS A 120 28.46 7.73 -14.90
N ASP A 121 27.72 7.43 -13.82
CA ASP A 121 27.28 6.07 -13.47
C ASP A 121 25.74 5.93 -13.54
N THR A 122 25.28 4.94 -14.29
CA THR A 122 23.87 4.58 -14.51
C THR A 122 23.17 4.13 -13.21
N ASN A 123 23.88 3.56 -12.25
CA ASN A 123 23.29 3.14 -10.98
C ASN A 123 22.98 4.33 -10.05
N GLY A 124 23.85 5.34 -10.02
CA GLY A 124 23.61 6.61 -9.33
C GLY A 124 22.37 7.32 -9.86
N LEU A 125 22.25 7.41 -11.19
CA LEU A 125 21.08 7.97 -11.87
C LEU A 125 19.79 7.23 -11.49
N ARG A 126 19.78 5.89 -11.54
CA ARG A 126 18.59 5.08 -11.24
C ARG A 126 18.12 5.23 -9.78
N LYS A 127 19.06 5.33 -8.84
CA LYS A 127 18.74 5.59 -7.43
C LYS A 127 18.14 6.99 -7.24
N GLN A 128 18.61 7.97 -8.00
CA GLN A 128 18.13 9.36 -7.93
C GLN A 128 16.78 9.55 -8.61
N VAL A 129 16.55 8.97 -9.79
CA VAL A 129 15.23 8.98 -10.46
C VAL A 129 14.16 8.41 -9.53
N LYS A 130 14.48 7.35 -8.78
CA LYS A 130 13.59 6.78 -7.75
C LYS A 130 13.28 7.73 -6.59
N CYS A 131 14.13 8.72 -6.30
CA CYS A 131 13.86 9.74 -5.27
C CYS A 131 12.91 10.84 -5.78
N PHE A 132 12.92 11.13 -7.08
CA PHE A 132 12.04 12.13 -7.72
C PHE A 132 10.67 11.55 -8.07
N LEU A 133 10.62 10.28 -8.46
CA LEU A 133 9.38 9.54 -8.62
C LEU A 133 8.80 9.29 -7.22
N ARG A 134 7.77 10.07 -6.84
CA ARG A 134 6.93 9.69 -5.70
C ARG A 134 6.44 8.27 -5.97
N LYS A 135 6.60 7.35 -5.01
CA LYS A 135 5.94 6.05 -5.04
C LYS A 135 4.44 6.30 -5.01
N SER A 136 3.83 6.46 -6.18
CA SER A 136 2.40 6.36 -6.35
C SER A 136 2.09 4.88 -6.28
N TYR A 137 1.52 4.43 -5.18
CA TYR A 137 0.89 3.11 -5.11
C TYR A 137 -0.47 3.23 -5.78
N THR A 138 -0.48 3.50 -7.07
CA THR A 138 -1.63 3.26 -7.92
C THR A 138 -1.47 1.83 -8.38
N ALA A 139 -2.26 0.93 -7.80
CA ALA A 139 -2.49 -0.34 -8.47
C ALA A 139 -3.17 0.03 -9.79
N GLU A 140 -2.43 -0.08 -10.90
CA GLU A 140 -3.05 -0.14 -12.21
C GLU A 140 -3.79 -1.47 -12.24
N ILE A 141 -5.05 -1.44 -11.81
CA ILE A 141 -5.93 -2.60 -11.81
C ILE A 141 -6.31 -2.80 -13.27
N VAL A 142 -5.55 -3.65 -13.96
CA VAL A 142 -5.98 -4.19 -15.25
C VAL A 142 -7.22 -5.01 -14.99
N SER A 143 -8.33 -4.66 -15.63
CA SER A 143 -9.58 -5.40 -15.45
C SER A 143 -9.43 -6.82 -15.99
N ALA A 144 -10.19 -7.77 -15.42
CA ALA A 144 -10.19 -9.15 -15.91
C ALA A 144 -10.55 -9.23 -17.41
N ALA A 145 -11.43 -8.32 -17.87
CA ALA A 145 -11.80 -8.20 -19.28
C ALA A 145 -10.63 -7.68 -20.15
N GLU A 146 -9.89 -6.66 -19.72
CA GLU A 146 -8.70 -6.18 -20.45
C GLU A 146 -7.60 -7.23 -20.50
N TRP A 147 -7.38 -7.96 -19.40
CA TRP A 147 -6.42 -9.05 -19.34
C TRP A 147 -6.83 -10.19 -20.28
N PHE A 148 -8.10 -10.61 -20.23
CA PHE A 148 -8.65 -11.62 -21.13
C PHE A 148 -8.51 -11.21 -22.59
N ASN A 149 -8.94 -10.00 -22.95
CA ASN A 149 -8.85 -9.50 -24.33
C ASN A 149 -7.40 -9.38 -24.81
N TYR A 150 -6.48 -8.94 -23.95
CA TYR A 150 -5.06 -8.89 -24.29
C TYR A 150 -4.50 -10.28 -24.65
N PHE A 151 -4.78 -11.29 -23.82
CA PHE A 151 -4.29 -12.65 -24.09
C PHE A 151 -5.06 -13.30 -25.25
N LEU A 152 -6.36 -13.05 -25.37
CA LEU A 152 -7.15 -13.49 -26.51
C LEU A 152 -6.56 -12.96 -27.82
N ASP A 153 -6.26 -11.66 -27.88
CA ASP A 153 -5.60 -11.07 -29.04
C ASP A 153 -4.18 -11.62 -29.21
N LEU A 154 -3.39 -11.76 -28.15
CA LEU A 154 -2.03 -12.30 -28.21
C LEU A 154 -1.98 -13.73 -28.78
N TYR A 155 -2.92 -14.59 -28.38
CA TYR A 155 -2.98 -15.98 -28.83
C TYR A 155 -3.68 -16.15 -30.18
N ASN A 156 -4.59 -15.23 -30.55
CA ASN A 156 -5.28 -15.26 -31.84
C ASN A 156 -4.56 -14.47 -32.95
N THR A 157 -3.52 -13.69 -32.63
CA THR A 157 -2.73 -12.94 -33.62
C THR A 157 -1.59 -13.73 -34.25
N CYS A 158 -1.35 -14.98 -33.83
CA CYS A 158 -0.41 -15.87 -34.50
C CYS A 158 -1.09 -16.66 -35.63
N ASP A 159 -1.03 -16.10 -36.84
CA ASP A 159 -1.21 -16.84 -38.08
C ASP A 159 0.07 -17.68 -38.36
N VAL A 160 0.24 -18.79 -37.65
CA VAL A 160 1.26 -19.80 -37.97
C VAL A 160 0.76 -21.17 -37.55
N ASN A 161 0.59 -22.05 -38.54
CA ASN A 161 0.42 -23.51 -38.42
C ASN A 161 0.78 -24.05 -37.03
N LEU A 162 -0.23 -24.34 -36.22
CA LEU A 162 -0.07 -25.15 -35.01
C LEU A 162 0.52 -26.48 -35.46
N ASP A 163 1.76 -26.73 -35.07
CA ASP A 163 2.44 -28.00 -35.31
C ASP A 163 1.56 -29.10 -34.70
N GLY A 164 1.08 -30.07 -35.51
CA GLY A 164 0.07 -31.05 -35.09
C GLY A 164 0.45 -31.89 -33.86
N LYS A 165 1.70 -31.79 -33.41
CA LYS A 165 2.17 -32.27 -32.10
C LYS A 165 1.56 -31.55 -30.90
N PHE A 166 1.32 -30.24 -30.98
CA PHE A 166 0.80 -29.46 -29.84
C PHE A 166 -0.66 -29.80 -29.56
N GLU A 167 -1.48 -29.95 -30.59
CA GLU A 167 -2.87 -30.42 -30.46
C GLU A 167 -2.92 -31.85 -29.91
N MET A 168 -1.99 -32.71 -30.31
CA MET A 168 -1.91 -34.08 -29.82
C MET A 168 -1.48 -34.15 -28.34
N GLU A 169 -0.55 -33.30 -27.88
CA GLU A 169 -0.15 -33.20 -26.46
C GLU A 169 -1.28 -32.63 -25.58
N ILE A 170 -2.05 -31.65 -26.06
CA ILE A 170 -3.24 -31.16 -25.35
C ILE A 170 -4.30 -32.26 -25.25
N GLN A 171 -4.57 -32.96 -26.35
CA GLN A 171 -5.54 -34.07 -26.38
C GLN A 171 -5.11 -35.23 -25.47
N ASP A 172 -3.82 -35.56 -25.43
CA ASP A 172 -3.26 -36.57 -24.52
C ASP A 172 -3.34 -36.14 -23.05
N SER A 173 -3.14 -34.85 -22.74
CA SER A 173 -3.31 -34.32 -21.38
C SER A 173 -4.78 -34.34 -20.90
N LEU A 174 -5.72 -34.08 -21.81
CA LEU A 174 -7.16 -34.19 -21.55
C LEU A 174 -7.60 -35.65 -21.39
N ASN A 175 -7.02 -36.57 -22.17
CA ASN A 175 -7.28 -38.01 -22.06
C ASN A 175 -6.61 -38.66 -20.84
N CYS A 176 -5.52 -38.08 -20.32
CA CYS A 176 -4.92 -38.46 -19.03
C CYS A 176 -5.77 -38.00 -17.83
N SER A 177 -6.76 -37.14 -18.04
CA SER A 177 -7.73 -36.71 -17.03
C SER A 177 -8.91 -37.69 -16.93
N ASN A 178 -8.64 -38.98 -17.10
CA ASN A 178 -9.64 -40.02 -16.82
C ASN A 178 -9.87 -40.01 -15.29
N PRO A 179 -11.08 -39.77 -14.78
CA PRO A 179 -11.36 -39.58 -13.35
C PRO A 179 -11.17 -40.84 -12.49
N LEU A 180 -10.66 -41.92 -13.08
CA LEU A 180 -10.45 -43.24 -12.48
C LEU A 180 -9.12 -43.40 -11.74
N TYR A 181 -8.19 -42.44 -11.80
CA TYR A 181 -6.86 -42.52 -11.16
C TYR A 181 -6.64 -41.57 -9.99
N LEU A 182 -7.66 -40.88 -9.50
CA LEU A 182 -7.58 -40.26 -8.17
C LEU A 182 -7.79 -41.37 -7.14
N SER A 183 -6.68 -41.99 -6.72
CA SER A 183 -6.72 -42.96 -5.62
C SER A 183 -7.43 -42.31 -4.43
N GLU A 184 -8.41 -43.00 -3.82
CA GLU A 184 -9.22 -42.53 -2.68
C GLU A 184 -8.36 -41.95 -1.52
N ASN A 185 -7.07 -42.27 -1.47
CA ASN A 185 -6.12 -41.80 -0.47
C ASN A 185 -5.50 -40.41 -0.74
N GLN A 186 -5.54 -39.87 -1.97
CA GLN A 186 -4.97 -38.55 -2.28
C GLN A 186 -5.93 -37.39 -1.97
N ASN A 187 -7.24 -37.64 -2.01
CA ASN A 187 -8.24 -36.62 -1.71
C ASN A 187 -8.35 -36.33 -0.21
N HIS A 188 -8.03 -37.30 0.67
CA HIS A 188 -8.17 -37.14 2.12
C HIS A 188 -7.33 -35.99 2.71
N ILE A 189 -6.21 -35.60 2.09
CA ILE A 189 -5.43 -34.43 2.51
C ILE A 189 -6.17 -33.13 2.16
N LEU A 190 -6.78 -33.07 0.98
CA LEU A 190 -7.52 -31.90 0.49
C LEU A 190 -8.91 -31.78 1.12
N ASP A 191 -9.50 -32.91 1.55
CA ASP A 191 -10.81 -32.98 2.20
C ASP A 191 -10.74 -32.80 3.72
N SER A 192 -9.53 -32.69 4.29
CA SER A 192 -9.36 -32.46 5.72
C SER A 192 -9.69 -31.02 6.10
N PRO A 193 -10.37 -30.77 7.23
CA PRO A 193 -10.74 -29.43 7.64
C PRO A 193 -9.48 -28.60 7.94
N ILE A 194 -9.45 -27.38 7.40
CA ILE A 194 -8.35 -26.43 7.57
C ILE A 194 -8.22 -26.07 9.05
N THR A 195 -7.02 -26.25 9.60
CA THR A 195 -6.79 -26.06 11.03
C THR A 195 -6.35 -24.64 11.37
N SER A 196 -6.62 -24.21 12.60
CA SER A 196 -6.13 -22.92 13.12
C SER A 196 -4.61 -22.78 13.02
N ASN A 197 -3.89 -23.86 13.28
CA ASN A 197 -2.42 -23.87 13.29
C ASN A 197 -1.84 -23.68 11.89
N GLU A 198 -2.46 -24.31 10.89
CA GLU A 198 -2.10 -24.15 9.49
C GLU A 198 -2.22 -22.69 9.07
N ILE A 199 -3.39 -22.07 9.27
CA ILE A 199 -3.62 -20.65 8.96
C ILE A 199 -2.61 -19.75 9.70
N LEU A 200 -2.39 -20.00 10.99
CA LEU A 200 -1.45 -19.23 11.80
C LEU A 200 -0.01 -19.32 11.26
N SER A 201 0.45 -20.52 10.89
CA SER A 201 1.81 -20.72 10.36
C SER A 201 1.99 -20.03 9.00
N THR A 202 1.00 -20.13 8.13
CA THR A 202 1.01 -19.55 6.79
C THR A 202 1.00 -18.03 6.84
N ILE A 203 0.14 -17.42 7.65
CA ILE A 203 0.09 -15.94 7.73
C ILE A 203 1.34 -15.37 8.41
N LYS A 204 1.92 -16.09 9.38
CA LYS A 204 3.20 -15.68 9.99
C LYS A 204 4.36 -15.71 8.99
N SER A 205 4.38 -16.69 8.09
CA SER A 205 5.44 -16.84 7.08
C SER A 205 5.33 -15.86 5.91
N LEU A 206 4.19 -15.17 5.74
CA LEU A 206 4.02 -14.19 4.68
C LEU A 206 5.14 -13.13 4.67
N PRO A 207 5.77 -12.82 3.54
CA PRO A 207 6.81 -11.80 3.49
C PRO A 207 6.22 -10.40 3.70
N THR A 208 6.90 -9.58 4.51
CA THR A 208 6.55 -8.18 4.78
C THR A 208 7.00 -7.29 3.60
N SER A 209 6.30 -6.17 3.36
CA SER A 209 6.66 -5.16 2.33
C SER A 209 6.71 -5.68 0.89
N LYS A 210 5.86 -6.67 0.56
CA LYS A 210 5.63 -7.07 -0.84
C LYS A 210 4.71 -6.10 -1.56
N ALA A 211 4.69 -6.23 -2.88
CA ALA A 211 3.74 -5.50 -3.72
C ALA A 211 2.30 -5.83 -3.32
N LEU A 212 1.43 -4.84 -3.44
CA LEU A 212 0.00 -4.97 -3.19
C LEU A 212 -0.63 -5.88 -4.26
N GLY A 213 -1.53 -6.76 -3.82
CA GLY A 213 -2.42 -7.48 -4.72
C GLY A 213 -3.51 -6.57 -5.32
N PRO A 214 -4.37 -7.12 -6.18
CA PRO A 214 -5.51 -6.39 -6.75
C PRO A 214 -6.55 -5.97 -5.69
N ASP A 215 -6.57 -6.65 -4.54
CA ASP A 215 -7.38 -6.30 -3.37
C ASP A 215 -6.85 -5.07 -2.60
N VAL A 216 -5.63 -4.62 -2.91
CA VAL A 216 -4.94 -3.50 -2.25
C VAL A 216 -4.74 -3.76 -0.74
N ILE A 217 -4.73 -5.01 -0.30
CA ILE A 217 -4.48 -5.39 1.10
C ILE A 217 -3.02 -5.83 1.25
N VAL A 218 -2.30 -5.23 2.21
CA VAL A 218 -0.90 -5.61 2.49
C VAL A 218 -0.83 -6.79 3.47
N ASN A 219 0.22 -7.62 3.35
CA ASN A 219 0.46 -8.77 4.23
C ASN A 219 0.46 -8.43 5.73
N GLU A 220 0.91 -7.23 6.09
CA GLU A 220 0.94 -6.71 7.45
C GLU A 220 -0.46 -6.60 8.07
N ILE A 221 -1.49 -6.36 7.26
CA ILE A 221 -2.88 -6.31 7.72
C ILE A 221 -3.27 -7.68 8.24
N TYR A 222 -3.08 -8.75 7.44
CA TYR A 222 -3.38 -10.12 7.85
C TYR A 222 -2.60 -10.50 9.11
N LYS A 223 -1.30 -10.22 9.17
CA LYS A 223 -0.46 -10.52 10.36
C LYS A 223 -0.97 -9.86 11.64
N HIS A 224 -1.55 -8.65 11.55
CA HIS A 224 -2.03 -7.90 12.71
C HIS A 224 -3.51 -8.11 13.02
N SER A 225 -4.33 -8.50 12.04
CA SER A 225 -5.77 -8.77 12.23
C SER A 225 -6.07 -10.23 12.55
N LEU A 226 -5.12 -11.13 12.33
CA LEU A 226 -5.32 -12.57 12.40
C LEU A 226 -5.98 -13.04 13.70
N VAL A 227 -5.55 -12.54 14.85
CA VAL A 227 -6.11 -12.94 16.16
C VAL A 227 -7.63 -12.71 16.22
N LYS A 228 -8.15 -11.69 15.54
CA LYS A 228 -9.57 -11.36 15.51
C LYS A 228 -10.32 -12.01 14.35
N MET A 229 -9.64 -12.30 13.24
CA MET A 229 -10.25 -12.88 12.05
C MET A 229 -10.24 -14.41 12.04
N LEU A 230 -9.32 -15.03 12.76
CA LEU A 230 -9.08 -16.48 12.73
C LEU A 230 -10.35 -17.31 12.95
N PRO A 231 -11.22 -17.01 13.94
CA PRO A 231 -12.47 -17.76 14.11
C PRO A 231 -13.36 -17.68 12.86
N ASN A 232 -13.43 -16.50 12.24
CA ASN A 232 -14.28 -16.28 11.08
C ASN A 232 -13.75 -17.00 9.83
N VAL A 233 -12.43 -16.98 9.64
CA VAL A 233 -11.76 -17.66 8.53
C VAL A 233 -11.92 -19.18 8.65
N ILE A 234 -11.73 -19.74 9.85
CA ILE A 234 -11.88 -21.18 10.08
C ILE A 234 -13.31 -21.64 9.80
N THR A 235 -14.31 -20.90 10.27
CA THR A 235 -15.70 -21.23 10.00
C THR A 235 -15.99 -21.15 8.50
N LEU A 236 -15.60 -20.06 7.83
CA LEU A 236 -15.84 -19.87 6.40
C LEU A 236 -15.30 -21.01 5.53
N PHE A 237 -14.10 -21.49 5.83
CA PHE A 237 -13.42 -22.52 5.02
C PHE A 237 -13.79 -23.95 5.38
N ASN A 238 -14.44 -24.18 6.53
CA ASN A 238 -14.85 -25.52 6.99
C ASN A 238 -16.38 -25.65 7.14
N MET A 239 -17.14 -24.74 6.52
CA MET A 239 -18.59 -24.83 6.42
C MET A 239 -19.03 -25.89 5.41
#